data_AF-A0A2E1AWL8-F1
#
_entry.id   AF-A0A2E1AWL8-F1
#
_cell.length_a   1.000
_cell.length_b   1.000
_cell.length_c   1.000
_cell.angle_alpha   90.00
_cell.angle_beta   90.00
_cell.angle_gamma   90.00
#
_symmetry.space_group_name_H-M   'P 1'
#
loop_
_entity.id
_entity.type
_entity.pdbx_description
1 polymer ?
#
loop_
_entity_poly.entity_id
_entity_poly.type
_entity_poly.pdbx_seq_one_letter_code
_entity_poly.pdbx_strand_id
1 'polypeptide(L)'
;MEKSIINKWWMPVLLGTVIFIASIIIVTRPTEAFLGLALIMGWFILFSGIMNIIFSVQNRKVFDDWIWYLLLGIIETLLGTALLLRPQMSVNALILFAGFWMIFLAVSRISSAFLLKKMKTSMWWLPLVSGILIFIFSFLMLLNPLIAVFSLIYLTAIPLMIYGAMAIYFGFKIRQYNKS
;
A
#
# COMPACT_ATOMS: atom_id res chain seq x y z
N MET A 1 -15.71 -10.24 32.58
CA MET A 1 -14.71 -10.77 31.62
C MET A 1 -14.01 -9.66 30.79
N GLU A 2 -14.08 -8.37 31.18
CA GLU A 2 -13.64 -7.24 30.33
C GLU A 2 -12.30 -6.56 30.72
N LYS A 3 -11.74 -6.84 31.91
CA LYS A 3 -10.53 -6.14 32.39
C LYS A 3 -9.21 -6.52 31.70
N SER A 4 -9.17 -7.58 30.88
CA SER A 4 -7.91 -8.06 30.25
C SER A 4 -7.56 -7.39 28.92
N ILE A 5 -8.51 -6.75 28.25
CA ILE A 5 -8.27 -6.10 26.95
C ILE A 5 -7.56 -4.74 27.13
N ILE A 6 -7.79 -4.06 28.26
CA ILE A 6 -7.36 -2.68 28.47
C ILE A 6 -5.88 -2.58 28.88
N ASN A 7 -5.24 -3.66 29.35
CA ASN A 7 -3.87 -3.58 29.87
C ASN A 7 -2.74 -3.68 28.82
N LYS A 8 -3.09 -3.75 27.52
CA LYS A 8 -2.09 -3.81 26.42
C LYS A 8 -1.70 -2.42 25.89
N TRP A 9 -1.60 -1.42 26.76
CA TRP A 9 -1.18 -0.06 26.40
C TRP A 9 0.19 0.00 25.69
N TRP A 10 1.06 -0.97 25.98
CA TRP A 10 2.38 -1.10 25.37
C TRP A 10 2.32 -1.44 23.88
N MET A 11 1.26 -2.12 23.43
CA MET A 11 1.14 -2.59 22.04
C MET A 11 0.96 -1.45 21.03
N PRO A 12 0.05 -0.48 21.22
CA PRO A 12 -0.03 0.69 20.34
C PRO A 12 1.21 1.61 20.44
N VAL A 13 1.87 1.69 21.60
CA VAL A 13 3.13 2.45 21.73
C VAL A 13 4.25 1.79 20.91
N LEU A 14 4.42 0.48 21.04
CA LEU A 14 5.43 -0.29 20.30
C LEU A 14 5.18 -0.21 18.79
N LEU A 15 3.95 -0.52 18.35
CA LEU A 15 3.57 -0.44 16.94
C LEU A 15 3.72 0.98 16.40
N GLY A 16 3.26 1.98 17.13
CA GLY A 16 3.38 3.38 16.74
C GLY A 16 4.83 3.83 16.60
N THR A 17 5.70 3.40 17.52
CA THR A 17 7.14 3.70 17.49
C THR A 17 7.82 3.05 16.29
N VAL A 18 7.53 1.77 16.02
CA VAL A 18 8.06 1.06 14.85
C VAL A 18 7.62 1.76 13.55
N ILE A 19 6.34 2.10 13.42
CA ILE A 19 5.81 2.78 12.24
C ILE A 19 6.44 4.18 12.08
N PHE A 20 6.57 4.92 13.17
CA PHE A 20 7.15 6.25 13.15
C PHE A 20 8.62 6.22 12.70
N ILE A 21 9.44 5.34 13.27
CA ILE A 21 10.84 5.18 12.87
C ILE A 21 10.93 4.71 11.41
N ALA A 22 10.12 3.73 11.01
CA ALA A 22 10.08 3.27 9.63
C ALA A 22 9.73 4.41 8.65
N SER A 23 8.77 5.28 9.01
CA SER A 23 8.40 6.42 8.16
C SER A 23 9.55 7.42 7.97
N ILE A 24 10.36 7.67 9.01
CA ILE A 24 11.56 8.53 8.91
C ILE A 24 12.60 7.90 7.98
N ILE A 25 12.81 6.59 8.06
CA ILE A 25 13.74 5.87 7.18
C ILE A 25 13.28 5.98 5.72
N ILE A 26 11.98 5.83 5.45
CA ILE A 26 11.41 5.95 4.11
C ILE A 26 11.64 7.36 3.52
N VAL A 27 11.47 8.41 4.33
CA VAL A 27 11.67 9.81 3.87
C VAL A 27 13.15 10.10 3.62
N THR A 28 14.04 9.62 4.49
CA THR A 28 15.48 9.89 4.38
C THR A 28 16.16 9.06 3.29
N ARG A 29 15.64 7.88 2.96
CA ARG A 29 16.20 6.98 1.94
C ARG A 29 15.14 6.46 0.96
N PRO A 30 14.63 7.34 0.08
CA PRO A 30 13.61 7.04 -0.93
C PRO A 30 13.84 5.77 -1.73
N THR A 31 15.02 5.70 -2.33
CA THR A 31 15.39 4.69 -3.34
C THR A 31 15.57 3.33 -2.69
N GLU A 32 16.21 3.29 -1.52
CA GLU A 32 16.39 2.08 -0.73
C GLU A 32 15.06 1.52 -0.23
N ALA A 33 14.13 2.37 0.20
CA ALA A 33 12.79 1.95 0.63
C ALA A 33 12.01 1.28 -0.51
N PHE A 34 12.03 1.86 -1.72
CA PHE A 34 11.39 1.25 -2.89
C PHE A 34 12.05 -0.06 -3.32
N LEU A 35 13.39 -0.15 -3.24
CA LEU A 35 14.10 -1.39 -3.51
C LEU A 35 13.74 -2.49 -2.49
N GLY A 36 13.62 -2.13 -1.21
CA GLY A 36 13.17 -3.07 -0.17
C GLY A 36 11.76 -3.60 -0.45
N LEU A 37 10.83 -2.72 -0.82
CA LEU A 37 9.48 -3.13 -1.21
C LEU A 37 9.46 -4.02 -2.46
N ALA A 38 10.26 -3.68 -3.47
CA ALA A 38 10.43 -4.47 -4.68
C ALA A 38 10.93 -5.88 -4.37
N LEU A 39 11.90 -6.03 -3.45
CA LEU A 39 12.43 -7.31 -3.04
C LEU A 39 11.38 -8.15 -2.28
N ILE A 40 10.68 -7.54 -1.32
CA ILE A 40 9.60 -8.21 -0.57
C ILE A 40 8.52 -8.70 -1.55
N MET A 41 8.13 -7.86 -2.49
CA MET A 41 7.13 -8.19 -3.50
C MET A 41 7.63 -9.28 -4.45
N GLY A 42 8.88 -9.24 -4.89
CA GLY A 42 9.50 -10.27 -5.72
C GLY A 42 9.49 -11.64 -5.03
N TRP A 43 9.86 -11.68 -3.74
CA TRP A 43 9.76 -12.90 -2.93
C TRP A 43 8.32 -13.39 -2.76
N PHE A 44 7.38 -12.48 -2.50
CA PHE A 44 5.98 -12.83 -2.34
C PHE A 44 5.39 -13.43 -3.63
N ILE A 45 5.64 -12.80 -4.78
CA ILE A 45 5.19 -13.29 -6.10
C ILE A 45 5.85 -14.64 -6.43
N LEU A 46 7.15 -14.78 -6.15
CA LEU A 46 7.85 -16.04 -6.36
C LEU A 46 7.24 -17.17 -5.53
N PHE A 47 7.02 -16.92 -4.23
CA PHE A 47 6.46 -17.91 -3.33
C PHE A 47 5.01 -18.25 -3.70
N SER A 48 4.21 -17.25 -4.07
CA SER A 48 2.85 -17.43 -4.63
C SER A 48 2.88 -18.32 -5.86
N GLY A 49 3.77 -18.04 -6.82
CA GLY A 49 3.87 -18.81 -8.05
C GLY A 49 4.21 -20.28 -7.80
N ILE A 50 5.19 -20.54 -6.93
CA ILE A 50 5.56 -21.90 -6.52
C ILE A 50 4.38 -22.61 -5.85
N MET A 51 3.67 -21.93 -4.95
CA MET A 51 2.49 -22.51 -4.29
C MET A 51 1.35 -22.80 -5.27
N ASN A 52 1.11 -21.93 -6.24
CA ASN A 52 0.12 -22.14 -7.29
C ASN A 52 0.46 -23.35 -8.17
N ILE A 53 1.74 -23.56 -8.50
CA ILE A 53 2.20 -24.77 -9.22
C ILE A 53 1.95 -26.01 -8.37
N ILE A 54 2.36 -26.01 -7.10
CA ILE A 54 2.16 -27.15 -6.18
C ILE A 54 0.66 -27.47 -6.06
N PHE A 55 -0.16 -26.45 -5.82
CA PHE A 55 -1.61 -26.57 -5.69
C PHE A 55 -2.25 -27.15 -6.96
N SER A 56 -1.85 -26.66 -8.13
CA SER A 56 -2.33 -27.16 -9.42
C SER A 56 -2.01 -28.64 -9.61
N VAL A 57 -0.77 -29.06 -9.36
CA VAL A 57 -0.33 -30.45 -9.55
C VAL A 57 -1.05 -31.40 -8.59
N GLN A 58 -1.25 -30.98 -7.33
CA GLN A 58 -1.93 -31.78 -6.31
C GLN A 58 -3.43 -31.95 -6.60
N ASN A 59 -4.09 -30.90 -7.10
CA ASN A 59 -5.53 -30.90 -7.29
C ASN A 59 -5.98 -31.07 -8.74
N ARG A 60 -5.07 -31.48 -9.65
CA ARG A 60 -5.33 -31.64 -11.09
C ARG A 60 -6.47 -32.58 -11.45
N LYS A 61 -6.88 -33.46 -10.52
CA LYS A 61 -7.97 -34.44 -10.71
C LYS A 61 -9.27 -34.02 -10.03
N VAL A 62 -9.25 -32.92 -9.26
CA VAL A 62 -10.35 -32.48 -8.39
C VAL A 62 -11.00 -31.21 -8.93
N PHE A 63 -10.22 -30.29 -9.52
CA PHE A 63 -10.74 -29.06 -10.13
C PHE A 63 -10.48 -29.04 -11.64
N ASP A 64 -11.50 -28.68 -12.42
CA ASP A 64 -11.37 -28.50 -13.87
C ASP A 64 -10.46 -27.31 -14.24
N ASP A 65 -10.38 -26.29 -13.36
CA ASP A 65 -9.57 -25.08 -13.57
C ASP A 65 -8.08 -25.24 -13.25
N TRP A 66 -7.59 -26.45 -12.96
CA TRP A 66 -6.20 -26.68 -12.52
C TRP A 66 -5.15 -26.11 -13.48
N ILE A 67 -5.43 -26.09 -14.78
CA ILE A 67 -4.55 -25.55 -15.83
C ILE A 67 -4.33 -24.05 -15.62
N TRP A 68 -5.37 -23.30 -15.21
CA TRP A 68 -5.26 -21.86 -14.95
C TRP A 68 -4.31 -21.58 -13.79
N TYR A 69 -4.41 -22.36 -12.70
CA TYR A 69 -3.48 -22.26 -11.58
C TYR A 69 -2.05 -22.63 -11.96
N LEU A 70 -1.87 -23.61 -12.88
CA LEU A 70 -0.54 -23.97 -13.38
C LEU A 70 0.08 -22.82 -14.18
N LEU A 71 -0.67 -22.28 -15.15
CA LEU A 71 -0.22 -21.20 -16.01
C LEU A 71 0.09 -19.95 -15.18
N LEU A 72 -0.82 -19.57 -14.26
CA LEU A 72 -0.62 -18.47 -13.34
C LEU A 72 0.64 -18.69 -12.49
N GLY A 73 0.81 -19.89 -11.91
CA GLY A 73 1.96 -20.21 -11.08
C GLY A 73 3.29 -20.16 -11.83
N ILE A 74 3.34 -20.64 -13.08
CA ILE A 74 4.52 -20.52 -13.94
C ILE A 74 4.85 -19.06 -14.23
N ILE A 75 3.84 -18.27 -14.63
CA ILE A 75 4.01 -16.84 -14.92
C ILE A 75 4.52 -16.11 -13.68
N GLU A 76 3.88 -16.30 -12.51
CA GLU A 76 4.29 -15.69 -11.25
C GLU A 76 5.70 -16.10 -10.83
N THR A 77 6.07 -17.37 -10.99
CA THR A 77 7.43 -17.85 -10.66
C THR A 77 8.49 -17.17 -11.55
N LEU A 78 8.24 -17.08 -12.85
CA LEU A 78 9.14 -16.40 -13.79
C LEU A 78 9.21 -14.89 -13.53
N LEU A 79 8.07 -14.25 -13.24
CA LEU A 79 8.02 -12.84 -12.88
C LEU A 79 8.75 -12.57 -11.57
N GLY A 80 8.48 -13.34 -10.51
CA GLY A 80 9.11 -13.21 -9.21
C GLY A 80 10.64 -13.36 -9.29
N THR A 81 11.12 -14.37 -10.01
CA THR A 81 12.56 -14.54 -10.26
C THR A 81 13.16 -13.37 -11.05
N ALA A 82 12.50 -12.91 -12.13
CA ALA A 82 12.96 -11.76 -12.90
C ALA A 82 13.03 -10.47 -12.05
N LEU A 83 12.03 -10.23 -11.19
CA LEU A 83 11.99 -9.07 -10.30
C LEU A 83 13.12 -9.10 -9.26
N LEU A 84 13.48 -10.28 -8.74
CA LEU A 84 14.59 -10.42 -7.80
C LEU A 84 15.97 -10.23 -8.46
N LEU A 85 16.13 -10.64 -9.71
CA LEU A 85 17.37 -10.45 -10.48
C LEU A 85 17.57 -8.99 -10.95
N ARG A 86 16.47 -8.27 -11.18
CA ARG A 86 16.46 -6.86 -11.62
C ARG A 86 15.48 -6.04 -10.77
N PRO A 87 15.79 -5.75 -9.50
CA PRO A 87 14.89 -5.01 -8.60
C PRO A 87 14.49 -3.64 -9.14
N GLN A 88 15.34 -3.00 -9.95
CA GLN A 88 15.04 -1.71 -10.58
C GLN A 88 13.84 -1.79 -11.55
N MET A 89 13.66 -2.92 -12.24
CA MET A 89 12.48 -3.13 -13.09
C MET A 89 11.19 -3.23 -12.25
N SER A 90 11.29 -3.84 -11.08
CA SER A 90 10.18 -3.93 -10.12
C SER A 90 9.76 -2.55 -9.61
N VAL A 91 10.72 -1.65 -9.34
CA VAL A 91 10.43 -0.27 -8.94
C VAL A 91 9.62 0.47 -10.02
N ASN A 92 9.98 0.32 -11.30
CA ASN A 92 9.22 0.93 -12.39
C ASN A 92 7.80 0.37 -12.49
N ALA A 93 7.63 -0.95 -12.30
CA ALA A 93 6.31 -1.57 -12.29
C ALA A 93 5.44 -1.06 -11.13
N LEU A 94 6.02 -0.90 -9.93
CA LEU A 94 5.36 -0.31 -8.76
C LEU A 94 4.92 1.13 -9.02
N ILE A 95 5.77 1.94 -9.65
CA ILE A 95 5.46 3.32 -10.01
C ILE A 95 4.29 3.38 -11.01
N LEU A 96 4.32 2.55 -12.05
CA LEU A 96 3.25 2.49 -13.04
C LEU A 96 1.93 2.06 -12.38
N PHE A 97 1.95 0.98 -11.61
CA PHE A 97 0.78 0.48 -10.88
C PHE A 97 0.21 1.57 -9.96
N ALA A 98 1.06 2.25 -9.18
CA ALA A 98 0.63 3.30 -8.29
C ALA A 98 0.08 4.52 -9.06
N GLY A 99 0.68 4.91 -10.18
CA GLY A 99 0.19 5.99 -11.03
C GLY A 99 -1.20 5.69 -11.61
N PHE A 100 -1.40 4.47 -12.14
CA PHE A 100 -2.72 4.02 -12.60
C PHE A 100 -3.74 3.99 -11.45
N TRP A 101 -3.35 3.48 -10.28
CA TRP A 101 -4.20 3.47 -9.10
C TRP A 101 -4.64 4.88 -8.68
N MET A 102 -3.73 5.86 -8.74
CA MET A 102 -4.08 7.25 -8.42
C MET A 102 -5.01 7.88 -9.46
N ILE A 103 -4.97 7.46 -10.74
CA ILE A 103 -5.98 7.85 -11.73
C ILE A 103 -7.36 7.31 -11.31
N PHE A 104 -7.47 6.04 -10.92
CA PHE A 104 -8.74 5.49 -10.42
C PHE A 104 -9.24 6.25 -9.18
N LEU A 105 -8.34 6.60 -8.26
CA LEU A 105 -8.66 7.42 -7.10
C LEU A 105 -9.19 8.80 -7.49
N ALA A 106 -8.57 9.46 -8.48
CA ALA A 106 -9.01 10.74 -8.99
C ALA A 106 -10.42 10.67 -9.60
N VAL A 107 -10.68 9.65 -10.44
CA VAL A 107 -11.99 9.42 -11.05
C VAL A 107 -13.05 9.18 -9.98
N SER A 108 -12.74 8.39 -8.95
CA SER A 108 -13.64 8.15 -7.81
C SER A 108 -13.94 9.42 -7.01
N ARG A 109 -12.94 10.30 -6.80
CA ARG A 109 -13.13 11.59 -6.14
C ARG A 109 -14.02 12.53 -6.95
N ILE A 110 -13.79 12.59 -8.26
CA ILE A 110 -14.58 13.40 -9.18
C ILE A 110 -16.04 12.89 -9.22
N SER A 111 -16.26 11.58 -9.31
CA SER A 111 -17.61 11.01 -9.28
C SER A 111 -18.33 11.28 -7.96
N SER A 112 -17.63 11.19 -6.84
CA SER A 112 -18.14 11.54 -5.51
C SER A 112 -18.56 13.01 -5.42
N ALA A 113 -17.86 13.91 -6.10
CA ALA A 113 -18.22 15.32 -6.16
C ALA A 113 -19.57 15.56 -6.86
N PHE A 114 -19.83 14.84 -7.95
CA PHE A 114 -21.13 14.91 -8.63
C PHE A 114 -22.26 14.35 -7.78
N LEU A 115 -22.01 13.29 -7.00
CA LEU A 115 -22.98 12.77 -6.03
C LEU A 115 -23.30 13.82 -4.95
N LEU A 116 -22.29 14.46 -4.37
CA LEU A 116 -22.48 15.52 -3.36
C LEU A 116 -23.22 16.74 -3.92
N LYS A 117 -22.95 17.11 -5.18
CA LYS A 117 -23.68 18.16 -5.89
C LYS A 117 -25.16 17.81 -6.04
N LYS A 118 -25.48 16.55 -6.38
CA LYS A 118 -26.86 16.05 -6.47
C LYS A 118 -27.56 16.08 -5.11
N MET A 119 -26.83 15.80 -4.02
CA MET A 119 -27.33 15.88 -2.64
C MET A 119 -27.42 17.31 -2.08
N LYS A 120 -27.26 18.35 -2.91
CA LYS A 120 -27.29 19.77 -2.53
C LYS A 120 -26.36 20.13 -1.35
N THR A 121 -25.30 19.36 -1.16
CA THR A 121 -24.31 19.62 -0.10
C THR A 121 -23.35 20.71 -0.56
N SER A 122 -23.19 21.79 0.23
CA SER A 122 -22.36 22.96 -0.12
C SER A 122 -20.90 22.63 -0.41
N MET A 123 -20.37 21.55 0.18
CA MET A 123 -18.97 21.13 0.08
C MET A 123 -18.64 20.28 -1.17
N TRP A 124 -19.49 20.26 -2.21
CA TRP A 124 -19.29 19.43 -3.41
C TRP A 124 -18.05 19.82 -4.24
N TRP A 125 -17.60 21.06 -4.16
CA TRP A 125 -16.47 21.56 -4.95
C TRP A 125 -15.12 21.01 -4.44
N LEU A 126 -15.02 20.70 -3.14
CA LEU A 126 -13.80 20.16 -2.51
C LEU A 126 -13.34 18.83 -3.15
N PRO A 127 -14.18 17.78 -3.22
CA PRO A 127 -13.79 16.54 -3.86
C PRO A 127 -13.52 16.71 -5.36
N LEU A 128 -14.20 17.65 -6.05
CA LEU A 128 -13.97 17.92 -7.46
C LEU A 128 -12.57 18.49 -7.71
N VAL A 129 -12.22 19.57 -7.00
CA VAL A 129 -10.91 20.22 -7.10
C VAL A 129 -9.81 19.25 -6.69
N SER A 130 -10.00 18.52 -5.58
CA SER A 130 -9.03 17.51 -5.14
C SER A 130 -8.85 16.39 -6.17
N GLY A 131 -9.93 15.93 -6.81
CA GLY A 131 -9.88 14.89 -7.83
C GLY A 131 -9.14 15.33 -9.09
N ILE A 132 -9.39 16.55 -9.57
CA ILE A 132 -8.68 17.13 -10.72
C ILE A 132 -7.18 17.28 -10.42
N LEU A 133 -6.83 17.78 -9.22
CA LEU A 133 -5.44 17.90 -8.79
C LEU A 133 -4.74 16.54 -8.75
N ILE A 134 -5.40 15.52 -8.16
CA ILE A 134 -4.86 14.15 -8.12
C ILE A 134 -4.71 13.61 -9.54
N PHE A 135 -5.66 13.85 -10.44
CA PHE A 135 -5.58 13.37 -11.83
C PHE A 135 -4.35 13.94 -12.55
N ILE A 136 -4.16 15.26 -12.51
CA ILE A 136 -3.02 15.94 -13.14
C ILE A 136 -1.71 15.42 -12.53
N PHE A 137 -1.66 15.31 -11.21
CA PHE A 137 -0.49 14.81 -10.50
C PHE A 137 -0.16 13.36 -10.87
N SER A 138 -1.16 12.49 -10.95
CA SER A 138 -1.00 11.09 -11.36
C SER A 138 -0.46 10.98 -12.77
N PHE A 139 -0.95 11.84 -13.68
CA PHE A 139 -0.46 11.88 -15.05
C PHE A 139 1.01 12.32 -15.11
N LEU A 140 1.41 13.32 -14.34
CA LEU A 140 2.82 13.75 -14.23
C LEU A 140 3.72 12.65 -13.66
N MET A 141 3.22 11.85 -12.70
CA MET A 141 3.96 10.70 -12.16
C MET A 141 4.22 9.63 -13.22
N LEU A 142 3.26 9.36 -14.10
CA LEU A 142 3.44 8.39 -15.19
C LEU A 142 4.45 8.85 -16.24
N LEU A 143 4.53 10.17 -16.48
CA LEU A 143 5.48 10.74 -17.44
C LEU A 143 6.91 10.80 -16.90
N ASN A 144 7.08 10.95 -15.59
CA ASN A 144 8.39 11.10 -14.98
C ASN A 144 8.53 10.25 -13.71
N PRO A 145 9.27 9.12 -13.77
CA PRO A 145 9.49 8.23 -12.64
C PRO A 145 10.10 8.91 -11.42
N LEU A 146 10.92 9.95 -11.59
CA LEU A 146 11.51 10.69 -10.47
C LEU A 146 10.43 11.41 -9.67
N ILE A 147 9.50 12.08 -10.36
CA ILE A 147 8.35 12.73 -9.73
C ILE A 147 7.54 11.68 -8.97
N ALA A 148 7.30 10.51 -9.58
CA ALA A 148 6.56 9.44 -8.94
C ALA A 148 7.18 8.95 -7.63
N VAL A 149 8.49 8.72 -7.59
CA VAL A 149 9.19 8.26 -6.38
C VAL A 149 9.00 9.25 -5.24
N PHE A 150 9.30 10.53 -5.45
CA PHE A 150 9.16 11.55 -4.40
C PHE A 150 7.71 11.70 -3.95
N SER A 151 6.79 11.80 -4.90
CA SER A 151 5.36 11.93 -4.66
C SER A 151 4.81 10.79 -3.80
N LEU A 152 5.14 9.55 -4.13
CA LEU A 152 4.68 8.38 -3.39
C LEU A 152 5.25 8.34 -1.98
N ILE A 153 6.50 8.76 -1.78
CA ILE A 153 7.10 8.84 -0.45
C ILE A 153 6.38 9.85 0.42
N TYR A 154 6.15 11.06 -0.08
CA TYR A 154 5.45 12.06 0.73
C TYR A 154 4.00 11.66 1.00
N LEU A 155 3.32 11.07 0.01
CA LEU A 155 1.94 10.60 0.17
C LEU A 155 1.80 9.40 1.09
N THR A 156 2.83 8.56 1.25
CA THR A 156 2.76 7.38 2.12
C THR A 156 3.41 7.62 3.48
N ALA A 157 4.62 8.19 3.50
CA ALA A 157 5.41 8.35 4.70
C ALA A 157 4.86 9.43 5.64
N ILE A 158 4.33 10.56 5.13
CA ILE A 158 3.74 11.58 6.01
C ILE A 158 2.51 11.03 6.75
N PRO A 159 1.51 10.40 6.09
CA PRO A 159 0.41 9.77 6.80
C PRO A 159 0.85 8.67 7.77
N LEU A 160 1.84 7.85 7.40
CA LEU A 160 2.42 6.83 8.29
C LEU A 160 3.06 7.46 9.52
N MET A 161 3.78 8.57 9.36
CA MET A 161 4.42 9.31 10.45
C MET A 161 3.36 9.88 11.41
N ILE A 162 2.30 10.49 10.87
CA ILE A 162 1.17 11.00 11.66
C ILE A 162 0.46 9.85 12.39
N TYR A 163 0.21 8.73 11.69
CA TYR A 163 -0.43 7.55 12.28
C TYR A 163 0.41 6.96 13.42
N GLY A 164 1.73 6.82 13.22
CA GLY A 164 2.66 6.36 14.24
C GLY A 164 2.64 7.27 15.48
N ALA A 165 2.69 8.59 15.28
CA ALA A 165 2.61 9.56 16.36
C ALA A 165 1.27 9.47 17.12
N MET A 166 0.15 9.33 16.41
CA MET A 166 -1.18 9.14 17.00
C MET A 166 -1.26 7.83 17.80
N ALA A 167 -0.74 6.72 17.28
CA ALA A 167 -0.74 5.44 17.97
C ALA A 167 0.07 5.48 19.28
N ILE A 168 1.22 6.17 19.28
CA ILE A 168 2.00 6.43 20.50
C ILE A 168 1.18 7.24 21.51
N TYR A 169 0.56 8.34 21.05
CA TYR A 169 -0.30 9.18 21.89
C TYR A 169 -1.45 8.39 22.52
N PHE A 170 -2.18 7.59 21.74
CA PHE A 170 -3.26 6.75 22.24
C PHE A 170 -2.77 5.69 23.22
N GLY A 171 -1.62 5.08 22.97
CA GLY A 171 -1.03 4.09 23.87
C GLY A 171 -0.71 4.68 25.25
N PHE A 172 -0.15 5.89 25.30
CA PHE A 172 0.06 6.59 26.58
C PHE A 172 -1.25 7.02 27.23
N LYS A 173 -2.25 7.42 26.45
CA LYS A 173 -3.58 7.77 26.98
C LYS A 173 -4.25 6.56 27.65
N ILE A 174 -4.18 5.36 27.05
CA ILE A 174 -4.67 4.12 27.67
C ILE A 174 -3.93 3.81 28.99
N ARG A 175 -2.60 4.02 29.02
CA ARG A 175 -1.81 3.85 30.25
C ARG A 175 -2.26 4.79 31.37
N GLN A 176 -2.68 6.01 31.04
CA GLN A 176 -3.19 6.98 32.03
C GLN A 176 -4.55 6.55 32.58
N TYR A 177 -5.49 6.12 31.72
CA TYR A 177 -6.80 5.62 32.17
C TYR A 177 -6.71 4.34 33.01
N ASN A 178 -5.74 3.47 32.75
CA ASN A 178 -5.52 2.26 33.58
C ASN A 178 -4.94 2.56 34.97
N LYS A 179 -4.43 3.77 35.21
CA LYS A 179 -3.84 4.18 36.49
C LYS A 179 -4.81 4.97 37.38
N SER A 180 -5.95 5.42 36.86
CA SER A 180 -7.05 6.04 37.61
C SER A 180 -8.07 5.00 38.04
#